data_AF-W1QJ76-F1
#
_entry.id   AF-W1QJ76-F1
#
_cell.length_a   1.000
_cell.length_b   1.000
_cell.length_c   1.000
_cell.angle_alpha   90.00
_cell.angle_beta   90.00
_cell.angle_gamma   90.00
#
_symmetry.space_group_name_H-M   'P 1'
#
loop_
_entity.id
_entity.type
_entity.pdbx_description
1 polymer ?
#
loop_
_entity_poly.entity_id
_entity_poly.type
_entity_poly.pdbx_seq_one_letter_code
_entity_poly.pdbx_strand_id
1 'polypeptide(L)'
;MKRERENELLPNPPSESSEGLFQLPAYYPLTKKFKSELRQLNPAKTIDSVIKETRSALMETLFEYIDNQAEQEIQQVSKGNVMMEDYENTKKLKYKEDPVLLRGKRVLEKLNQTRRRQATYLAAFQKTRTEILDRHEQELSLEDLERYAHMEVVPSQVHDLYKEVLSSNVSESASVNEQLVKAETTEIDKKLFVAINPTEPIPFNDQEDDDEIEIGGGKVNLTCPISRLIMKSPVKNKKCGHTYDKASLANYNSSDCPECGAPIQKSELVEDTLMKIRIACYKRDQKLQEFHKTKVDEDIDRL
;
A
#
# COMPACT_ATOMS: atom_id res chain seq x y z
N MET A 1 -7.77 76.96 18.35
CA MET A 1 -8.52 76.35 19.44
C MET A 1 -8.35 74.83 19.37
N LYS A 2 -7.28 74.32 19.96
CA LYS A 2 -7.15 72.90 20.31
C LYS A 2 -7.66 72.78 21.75
N ARG A 3 -8.70 71.99 21.99
CA ARG A 3 -9.12 71.64 23.36
C ARG A 3 -8.61 70.23 23.62
N GLU A 4 -7.63 70.17 24.51
CA GLU A 4 -7.21 68.98 25.22
C GLU A 4 -8.44 68.36 25.91
N ARG A 5 -8.64 67.05 25.75
CA ARG A 5 -9.54 66.29 26.61
C ARG A 5 -8.68 65.57 27.62
N GLU A 6 -8.86 65.96 28.87
CA GLU A 6 -8.26 65.38 30.06
C GLU A 6 -8.59 63.90 30.15
N ASN A 7 -7.56 63.13 30.50
CA ASN A 7 -7.58 61.70 30.67
C ASN A 7 -7.98 61.44 32.14
N GLU A 8 -9.29 61.33 32.42
CA GLU A 8 -9.77 60.88 33.73
C GLU A 8 -9.48 59.38 33.88
N LEU A 9 -8.39 59.08 34.60
CA LEU A 9 -8.08 57.76 35.12
C LEU A 9 -9.23 57.30 36.03
N LEU A 10 -10.05 56.38 35.54
CA LEU A 10 -10.91 55.58 36.40
C LEU A 10 -10.02 54.82 37.39
N PRO A 11 -10.35 54.80 38.70
CA PRO A 11 -9.59 54.02 39.67
C PRO A 11 -9.66 52.56 39.26
N ASN A 12 -8.50 51.91 39.23
CA ASN A 12 -8.41 50.45 39.07
C ASN A 12 -9.37 49.81 40.09
N PRO A 13 -10.19 48.83 39.67
CA PRO A 13 -10.98 48.08 40.64
C PRO A 13 -10.01 47.44 41.63
N PRO A 14 -10.39 47.36 42.93
CA PRO A 14 -9.54 46.71 43.91
C PRO A 14 -9.22 45.32 43.41
N SER A 15 -7.94 44.95 43.50
CA SER A 15 -7.49 43.58 43.28
C SER A 15 -8.24 42.70 44.26
N GLU A 16 -9.35 42.11 43.80
CA GLU A 16 -9.98 41.00 44.48
C GLU A 16 -8.93 39.89 44.52
N SER A 17 -8.33 39.74 45.68
CA SER A 17 -7.74 38.48 46.12
C SER A 17 -8.74 37.37 45.80
N SER A 18 -8.42 36.53 44.82
CA SER A 18 -9.18 35.35 44.42
C SER A 18 -9.12 34.23 45.48
N GLU A 19 -9.10 34.60 46.76
CA GLU A 19 -9.24 33.69 47.89
C GLU A 19 -10.72 33.28 47.98
N GLY A 20 -11.07 32.23 47.22
CA GLY A 20 -12.43 31.66 47.22
C GLY A 20 -12.95 31.20 45.87
N LEU A 21 -12.19 31.36 44.78
CA LEU A 21 -12.56 30.77 43.50
C LEU A 21 -12.36 29.26 43.56
N PHE A 22 -13.47 28.53 43.59
CA PHE A 22 -13.54 27.07 43.52
C PHE A 22 -12.73 26.57 42.32
N GLN A 23 -11.52 26.05 42.57
CA GLN A 23 -10.66 25.51 41.52
C GLN A 23 -11.12 24.10 41.19
N LEU A 24 -11.62 23.90 39.97
CA LEU A 24 -11.96 22.58 39.48
C LEU A 24 -10.67 21.74 39.29
N PRO A 25 -10.70 20.44 39.61
CA PRO A 25 -9.58 19.55 39.34
C PRO A 25 -9.19 19.57 37.85
N ALA A 26 -7.88 19.60 37.58
CA ALA A 26 -7.34 19.48 36.23
C ALA A 26 -7.56 18.09 35.61
N TYR A 27 -7.88 17.09 36.44
CA TYR A 27 -8.20 15.72 36.06
C TYR A 27 -9.31 15.16 36.94
N TYR A 28 -10.18 14.36 36.34
CA TYR A 28 -11.08 13.49 37.06
C TYR A 28 -11.25 12.18 36.31
N PRO A 29 -11.38 11.03 37.01
CA PRO A 29 -11.55 9.74 36.37
C PRO A 29 -12.84 9.63 35.56
N LEU A 30 -12.81 8.79 34.53
CA LEU A 30 -14.04 8.41 33.83
C LEU A 30 -14.98 7.65 34.77
N THR A 31 -16.25 8.07 34.78
CA THR A 31 -17.32 7.32 35.45
C THR A 31 -17.51 5.94 34.82
N LYS A 32 -18.11 5.00 35.54
CA LYS A 32 -18.49 3.67 35.06
C LYS A 32 -19.32 3.74 33.77
N LYS A 33 -20.20 4.73 33.67
CA LYS A 33 -20.99 4.99 32.47
C LYS A 33 -20.08 5.28 31.27
N PHE A 34 -19.18 6.25 31.39
CA PHE A 34 -18.26 6.60 30.30
C PHE A 34 -17.21 5.51 30.01
N LYS A 35 -16.78 4.73 31.02
CA LYS A 35 -15.96 3.53 30.80
C LYS A 35 -16.72 2.48 29.98
N SER A 36 -18.01 2.28 30.23
CA SER A 36 -18.86 1.38 29.44
C SER A 36 -19.05 1.90 28.01
N GLU A 37 -19.27 3.20 27.83
CA GLU A 37 -19.35 3.82 26.49
C GLU A 37 -18.03 3.64 25.72
N LEU A 38 -16.88 3.88 26.37
CA LEU A 38 -15.55 3.67 25.77
C LEU A 38 -15.32 2.21 25.34
N ARG A 39 -15.87 1.24 26.09
CA ARG A 39 -15.83 -0.18 25.69
C ARG A 39 -16.66 -0.47 24.44
N GLN A 40 -17.72 0.27 24.21
CA GLN A 40 -18.61 0.08 23.07
C GLN A 40 -18.20 0.89 21.85
N LEU A 41 -17.37 1.93 22.04
CA LEU A 41 -16.82 2.71 20.93
C LEU A 41 -16.01 1.83 19.99
N ASN A 42 -16.40 1.86 18.72
CA ASN A 42 -15.71 1.23 17.62
C ASN A 42 -15.22 2.32 16.65
N PRO A 43 -13.90 2.54 16.52
CA PRO A 43 -13.34 3.59 15.69
C PRO A 43 -13.51 3.26 14.20
N ALA A 44 -14.68 3.62 13.65
CA ALA A 44 -15.07 3.51 12.24
C ALA A 44 -14.99 2.11 11.61
N LYS A 45 -15.70 1.93 10.49
CA LYS A 45 -15.53 0.73 9.64
C LYS A 45 -14.14 0.80 8.99
N THR A 46 -13.40 -0.30 9.04
CA THR A 46 -12.13 -0.45 8.32
C THR A 46 -12.34 -0.09 6.85
N ILE A 47 -11.50 0.78 6.29
CA ILE A 47 -11.60 1.14 4.85
C ILE A 47 -10.81 0.15 3.99
N ASP A 48 -10.29 -0.92 4.58
CA ASP A 48 -9.50 -1.95 3.91
C ASP A 48 -10.21 -2.56 2.70
N SER A 49 -11.52 -2.81 2.78
CA SER A 49 -12.28 -3.33 1.63
C SER A 49 -12.28 -2.33 0.48
N VAL A 50 -12.56 -1.06 0.76
CA VAL A 50 -12.60 0.03 -0.22
C VAL A 50 -11.20 0.27 -0.82
N ILE A 51 -10.15 0.23 0.00
CA ILE A 51 -8.77 0.35 -0.47
C ILE A 51 -8.42 -0.83 -1.38
N LYS A 52 -8.78 -2.06 -0.99
CA LYS A 52 -8.51 -3.26 -1.78
C LYS A 52 -9.24 -3.24 -3.12
N GLU A 53 -10.51 -2.87 -3.14
CA GLU A 53 -11.32 -2.74 -4.35
C GLU A 53 -10.77 -1.65 -5.27
N THR A 54 -10.51 -0.45 -4.73
CA THR A 54 -9.91 0.66 -5.49
C THR A 54 -8.53 0.27 -6.06
N ARG A 55 -7.71 -0.44 -5.29
CA ARG A 55 -6.40 -0.94 -5.75
C ARG A 55 -6.55 -1.93 -6.90
N SER A 56 -7.50 -2.86 -6.83
CA SER A 56 -7.76 -3.83 -7.92
C SER A 56 -8.20 -3.10 -9.19
N ALA A 57 -9.23 -2.24 -9.07
CA ALA A 57 -9.77 -1.50 -10.20
C ALA A 57 -8.71 -0.61 -10.86
N LEU A 58 -7.86 0.05 -10.06
CA LEU A 58 -6.77 0.87 -10.61
C LEU A 58 -5.72 0.03 -11.33
N MET A 59 -5.32 -1.13 -10.79
CA MET A 59 -4.39 -2.01 -11.48
C MET A 59 -4.98 -2.56 -12.79
N GLU A 60 -6.25 -2.94 -12.79
CA GLU A 60 -6.97 -3.38 -13.99
C GLU A 60 -6.99 -2.26 -15.04
N THR A 61 -7.32 -1.02 -14.63
CA THR A 61 -7.30 0.16 -15.52
C THR A 61 -5.91 0.40 -16.11
N LEU A 62 -4.84 0.24 -15.32
CA LEU A 62 -3.47 0.41 -15.80
C LEU A 62 -3.08 -0.68 -16.80
N PHE A 63 -3.52 -1.92 -16.60
CA PHE A 63 -3.30 -3.01 -17.56
C PHE A 63 -4.08 -2.78 -18.86
N GLU A 64 -5.35 -2.38 -18.79
CA GLU A 64 -6.12 -2.01 -19.98
C GLU A 64 -5.47 -0.83 -20.73
N TYR A 65 -4.92 0.14 -20.01
CA TYR A 65 -4.16 1.23 -20.63
C TYR A 65 -2.93 0.71 -21.38
N ILE A 66 -2.15 -0.18 -20.77
CA ILE A 66 -0.98 -0.81 -21.41
C ILE A 66 -1.39 -1.58 -22.66
N ASP A 67 -2.46 -2.37 -22.59
CA ASP A 67 -2.94 -3.17 -23.70
C ASP A 67 -3.38 -2.29 -24.88
N ASN A 68 -4.16 -1.23 -24.60
CA ASN A 68 -4.60 -0.27 -25.60
C ASN A 68 -3.42 0.49 -26.24
N GLN A 69 -2.42 0.89 -25.43
CA GLN A 69 -1.23 1.55 -25.95
C GLN A 69 -0.43 0.64 -26.88
N ALA A 70 -0.22 -0.62 -26.48
CA ALA A 70 0.50 -1.58 -27.30
C ALA A 70 -0.20 -1.85 -28.65
N GLU A 71 -1.53 -1.93 -28.65
CA GLU A 71 -2.33 -2.05 -29.87
C GLU A 71 -2.16 -0.84 -30.79
N GLN A 72 -2.27 0.38 -30.25
CA GLN A 72 -2.13 1.61 -31.03
C GLN A 72 -0.75 1.72 -31.67
N GLU A 73 0.32 1.39 -30.93
CA GLU A 73 1.68 1.49 -31.45
C GLU A 73 1.96 0.45 -32.53
N ILE A 74 1.51 -0.79 -32.35
CA ILE A 74 1.64 -1.82 -33.38
C ILE A 74 0.88 -1.43 -34.66
N GLN A 75 -0.25 -0.74 -34.55
CA GLN A 75 -0.93 -0.18 -35.72
C GLN A 75 -0.10 0.91 -36.41
N GLN A 76 0.64 1.75 -35.66
CA GLN A 76 1.54 2.75 -36.26
C GLN A 76 2.73 2.09 -36.95
N VAL A 77 3.29 1.04 -36.35
CA VAL A 77 4.37 0.24 -36.96
C VAL A 77 3.87 -0.41 -38.25
N SER A 78 2.68 -1.01 -38.22
CA SER A 78 2.06 -1.64 -39.41
C SER A 78 1.81 -0.65 -40.55
N LYS A 79 1.61 0.65 -40.24
CA LYS A 79 1.44 1.73 -41.23
C LYS A 79 2.77 2.31 -41.72
N GLY A 80 3.91 1.86 -41.18
CA GLY A 80 5.24 2.40 -41.48
C GLY A 80 5.53 3.76 -40.85
N ASN A 81 4.70 4.23 -39.91
CA ASN A 81 4.91 5.53 -39.24
C ASN A 81 6.00 5.45 -38.15
N VAL A 82 6.26 4.26 -37.62
CA VAL A 82 7.23 3.99 -36.56
C VAL A 82 7.98 2.70 -36.92
N MET A 83 9.28 2.66 -36.70
CA MET A 83 10.06 1.44 -36.92
C MET A 83 9.85 0.44 -35.77
N MET A 84 9.84 -0.86 -36.09
CA MET A 84 9.67 -1.91 -35.08
C MET A 84 10.76 -1.86 -33.99
N GLU A 85 11.99 -1.49 -34.37
CA GLU A 85 13.10 -1.32 -33.43
C GLU A 85 12.86 -0.18 -32.44
N ASP A 86 12.36 0.97 -32.90
CA ASP A 86 12.02 2.11 -32.03
C ASP A 86 10.89 1.75 -31.06
N TYR A 87 9.88 0.99 -31.54
CA TYR A 87 8.82 0.48 -30.70
C TYR A 87 9.36 -0.42 -29.57
N GLU A 88 10.19 -1.41 -29.89
CA GLU A 88 10.75 -2.32 -28.88
C GLU A 88 11.67 -1.60 -27.89
N ASN A 89 12.43 -0.59 -28.34
CA ASN A 89 13.31 0.20 -27.48
C ASN A 89 12.52 1.09 -26.50
N THR A 90 11.51 1.80 -26.99
CA THR A 90 10.67 2.68 -26.15
C THR A 90 9.77 1.90 -25.19
N LYS A 91 9.25 0.75 -25.63
CA LYS A 91 8.39 -0.14 -24.82
C LYS A 91 9.04 -0.49 -23.48
N LYS A 92 10.33 -0.83 -23.46
CA LYS A 92 11.02 -1.33 -22.25
C LYS A 92 10.99 -0.38 -21.06
N LEU A 93 11.05 0.94 -21.30
CA LEU A 93 11.16 1.95 -20.24
C LEU A 93 9.82 2.57 -19.83
N LYS A 94 8.72 2.23 -20.52
CA LYS A 94 7.39 2.80 -20.25
C LYS A 94 6.95 2.71 -18.80
N TYR A 95 7.25 1.60 -18.12
CA TYR A 95 6.87 1.42 -16.73
C TYR A 95 7.49 2.49 -15.79
N LYS A 96 8.60 3.15 -16.18
CA LYS A 96 9.25 4.24 -15.44
C LYS A 96 8.98 5.63 -16.03
N GLU A 97 8.71 5.73 -17.32
CA GLU A 97 8.64 7.03 -18.00
C GLU A 97 7.22 7.48 -18.34
N ASP A 98 6.28 6.54 -18.50
CA ASP A 98 4.94 6.86 -18.96
C ASP A 98 4.16 7.71 -17.93
N PRO A 99 3.65 8.90 -18.30
CA PRO A 99 2.98 9.81 -17.36
C PRO A 99 1.70 9.25 -16.73
N VAL A 100 0.97 8.37 -17.44
CA VAL A 100 -0.26 7.75 -16.96
C VAL A 100 0.08 6.65 -15.96
N LEU A 101 1.07 5.80 -16.28
CA LEU A 101 1.55 4.77 -15.36
C LEU A 101 2.13 5.37 -14.08
N LEU A 102 2.97 6.41 -14.19
CA LEU A 102 3.50 7.15 -13.04
C LEU A 102 2.40 7.78 -12.18
N ARG A 103 1.33 8.28 -12.81
CA ARG A 103 0.17 8.80 -12.07
C ARG A 103 -0.56 7.68 -11.31
N GLY A 104 -0.75 6.54 -11.95
CA GLY A 104 -1.33 5.34 -11.33
C GLY A 104 -0.53 4.88 -10.11
N LYS A 105 0.80 4.77 -10.24
CA LYS A 105 1.70 4.44 -9.13
C LYS A 105 1.54 5.37 -7.93
N ARG A 106 1.56 6.69 -8.16
CA ARG A 106 1.35 7.69 -7.09
C ARG A 106 0.01 7.53 -6.38
N VAL A 107 -1.05 7.14 -7.08
CA VAL A 107 -2.35 6.88 -6.46
C VAL A 107 -2.30 5.60 -5.60
N LEU A 108 -1.68 4.53 -6.10
CA LEU A 108 -1.48 3.28 -5.34
C LEU A 108 -0.65 3.51 -4.06
N GLU A 109 0.42 4.30 -4.15
CA GLU A 109 1.23 4.71 -3.00
C GLU A 109 0.41 5.47 -1.96
N LYS A 110 -0.43 6.42 -2.39
CA LYS A 110 -1.34 7.16 -1.49
C LYS A 110 -2.37 6.25 -0.82
N LEU A 111 -2.89 5.25 -1.53
CA LEU A 111 -3.80 4.26 -0.95
C LEU A 111 -3.10 3.45 0.15
N ASN A 112 -1.88 3.00 -0.11
CA ASN A 112 -1.05 2.29 0.87
C ASN A 112 -0.72 3.16 2.09
N GLN A 113 -0.36 4.42 1.88
CA GLN A 113 -0.13 5.38 2.96
C GLN A 113 -1.39 5.60 3.80
N THR A 114 -2.55 5.69 3.16
CA THR A 114 -3.85 5.86 3.84
C THR A 114 -4.18 4.64 4.70
N ARG A 115 -3.96 3.42 4.18
CA ARG A 115 -4.12 2.16 4.91
C ARG A 115 -3.26 2.12 6.17
N ARG A 116 -1.99 2.49 6.05
CA ARG A 116 -1.04 2.52 7.19
C ARG A 116 -1.45 3.54 8.24
N ARG A 117 -1.79 4.76 7.81
CA ARG A 117 -2.29 5.80 8.71
C ARG A 117 -3.50 5.28 9.50
N GLN A 118 -4.47 4.65 8.84
CA GLN A 118 -5.60 4.03 9.53
C GLN A 118 -5.14 2.98 10.56
N ALA A 119 -4.23 2.07 10.18
CA ALA A 119 -3.70 1.07 11.11
C ALA A 119 -3.02 1.70 12.34
N THR A 120 -2.22 2.76 12.15
CA THR A 120 -1.59 3.53 13.23
C THR A 120 -2.63 4.16 14.16
N TYR A 121 -3.68 4.78 13.60
CA TYR A 121 -4.78 5.36 14.40
C TYR A 121 -5.53 4.31 15.20
N LEU A 122 -5.85 3.16 14.58
CA LEU A 122 -6.55 2.07 15.24
C LEU A 122 -5.71 1.46 16.37
N ALA A 123 -4.42 1.24 16.13
CA ALA A 123 -3.49 0.76 17.15
C ALA A 123 -3.37 1.74 18.32
N ALA A 124 -3.27 3.05 18.04
CA ALA A 124 -3.24 4.08 19.07
C ALA A 124 -4.53 4.09 19.90
N PHE A 125 -5.68 4.05 19.23
CA PHE A 125 -6.99 4.00 19.91
C PHE A 125 -7.11 2.76 20.81
N GLN A 126 -6.72 1.58 20.33
CA GLN A 126 -6.78 0.33 21.10
C GLN A 126 -5.87 0.38 22.33
N LYS A 127 -4.64 0.90 22.18
CA LYS A 127 -3.69 1.04 23.28
C LYS A 127 -4.18 2.04 24.33
N THR A 128 -4.61 3.23 23.92
CA THR A 128 -5.23 4.23 24.82
C THR A 128 -6.46 3.66 25.54
N ARG A 129 -7.34 2.97 24.82
CA ARG A 129 -8.53 2.35 25.40
C ARG A 129 -8.18 1.32 26.47
N THR A 130 -7.20 0.47 26.19
CA THR A 130 -6.76 -0.56 27.15
C THR A 130 -6.20 0.10 28.40
N GLU A 131 -5.32 1.09 28.24
CA GLU A 131 -4.69 1.79 29.35
C GLU A 131 -5.71 2.53 30.24
N ILE A 132 -6.67 3.25 29.65
CA ILE A 132 -7.73 3.95 30.41
C ILE A 132 -8.63 2.97 31.16
N LEU A 133 -8.94 1.81 30.57
CA LEU A 133 -9.80 0.81 31.20
C LEU A 133 -9.11 0.05 32.34
N ASP A 134 -7.79 -0.08 32.30
CA ASP A 134 -6.97 -0.69 33.35
C ASP A 134 -6.70 0.25 34.54
N ARG A 135 -7.04 1.55 34.43
CA ARG A 135 -6.91 2.49 35.56
C ARG A 135 -7.90 2.15 36.68
N HIS A 136 -7.34 1.82 37.85
CA HIS A 136 -8.06 1.53 39.10
C HIS A 136 -8.23 2.81 39.94
N GLU A 137 -9.12 3.69 39.51
CA GLU A 137 -9.37 5.00 40.13
C GLU A 137 -10.78 5.08 40.73
N GLN A 138 -10.93 5.84 41.82
CA GLN A 138 -12.21 6.08 42.49
C GLN A 138 -13.00 7.16 41.75
N GLU A 139 -14.30 6.95 41.54
CA GLU A 139 -15.16 7.94 40.87
C GLU A 139 -15.18 9.26 41.66
N LEU A 140 -15.20 10.40 40.95
CA LEU A 140 -15.21 11.72 41.59
C LEU A 140 -16.45 11.88 42.48
N SER A 141 -16.21 12.15 43.76
CA SER A 141 -17.23 12.47 44.76
C SER A 141 -16.90 13.83 45.41
N LEU A 142 -17.85 14.40 46.17
CA LEU A 142 -17.58 15.63 46.93
C LEU A 142 -16.48 15.44 47.98
N GLU A 143 -16.35 14.23 48.53
CA GLU A 143 -15.33 13.87 49.53
C GLU A 143 -13.94 13.75 48.90
N ASP A 144 -13.87 13.33 47.64
CA ASP A 144 -12.60 13.14 46.91
C ASP A 144 -12.18 14.39 46.11
N LEU A 145 -12.97 15.46 46.11
CA LEU A 145 -12.75 16.61 45.26
C LEU A 145 -11.42 17.33 45.53
N GLU A 146 -11.09 17.57 46.80
CA GLU A 146 -9.82 18.17 47.21
C GLU A 146 -8.64 17.28 46.84
N ARG A 147 -8.80 15.96 46.94
CA ARG A 147 -7.77 14.99 46.55
C ARG A 147 -7.42 15.12 45.07
N TYR A 148 -8.42 15.25 44.19
CA TYR A 148 -8.20 15.43 42.76
C TYR A 148 -7.69 16.84 42.41
N ALA A 149 -8.07 17.86 43.17
CA ALA A 149 -7.59 19.23 42.99
C ALA A 149 -6.08 19.39 43.32
N HIS A 150 -5.58 18.61 44.28
CA HIS A 150 -4.21 18.72 44.79
C HIS A 150 -3.30 17.52 44.43
N MET A 151 -3.60 16.79 43.34
CA MET A 151 -2.74 15.70 42.90
C MET A 151 -1.36 16.20 42.45
N GLU A 152 -0.29 15.66 43.04
CA GLU A 152 1.09 15.96 42.63
C GLU A 152 1.41 15.43 41.23
N VAL A 153 0.82 14.27 40.87
CA VAL A 153 0.99 13.63 39.56
C VAL A 153 -0.38 13.47 38.91
N VAL A 154 -0.65 14.30 37.92
CA VAL A 154 -1.92 14.28 37.19
C VAL A 154 -1.85 13.24 36.06
N PRO A 155 -2.69 12.18 36.06
CA PRO A 155 -2.73 11.23 34.97
C PRO A 155 -3.15 11.90 33.65
N SER A 156 -2.59 11.45 32.52
CA SER A 156 -2.98 11.97 31.20
C SER A 156 -4.48 11.74 30.97
N GLN A 157 -5.21 12.78 30.57
CA GLN A 157 -6.60 12.65 30.15
C GLN A 157 -6.68 11.79 28.88
N VAL A 158 -7.86 11.20 28.60
CA VAL A 158 -8.08 10.28 27.46
C VAL A 158 -7.55 10.86 26.14
N HIS A 159 -7.83 12.14 25.89
CA HIS A 159 -7.42 12.82 24.66
C HIS A 159 -5.90 13.05 24.59
N ASP A 160 -5.28 13.45 25.69
CA ASP A 160 -3.84 13.74 25.72
C ASP A 160 -3.04 12.44 25.65
N LEU A 161 -3.48 11.41 26.37
CA LEU A 161 -2.94 10.06 26.24
C LEU A 161 -3.06 9.53 24.81
N TYR A 162 -4.19 9.75 24.14
CA TYR A 162 -4.35 9.36 22.74
C TYR A 162 -3.34 10.08 21.83
N LYS A 163 -3.13 11.39 22.05
CA LYS A 163 -2.14 12.16 21.28
C LYS A 163 -0.72 11.67 21.51
N GLU A 164 -0.35 11.38 22.76
CA GLU A 164 0.95 10.84 23.16
C GLU A 164 1.21 9.45 22.57
N VAL A 165 0.22 8.56 22.66
CA VAL A 165 0.30 7.22 22.07
C VAL A 165 0.37 7.29 20.55
N LEU A 166 -0.42 8.16 19.93
CA LEU A 166 -0.41 8.33 18.48
C LEU A 166 0.94 8.86 18.00
N SER A 167 1.52 9.88 18.64
CA SER A 167 2.83 10.41 18.27
C SER A 167 3.92 9.34 18.44
N SER A 168 3.88 8.59 19.54
CA SER A 168 4.81 7.47 19.80
C SER A 168 4.70 6.39 18.72
N ASN A 169 3.48 5.94 18.40
CA ASN A 169 3.24 4.94 17.36
C ASN A 169 3.70 5.42 15.98
N VAL A 170 3.54 6.70 15.65
CA VAL A 170 4.04 7.28 14.39
C VAL A 170 5.56 7.21 14.33
N SER A 171 6.25 7.56 15.42
CA SER A 171 7.71 7.45 15.51
C SER A 171 8.22 6.00 15.45
N GLU A 172 7.59 5.09 16.19
CA GLU A 172 7.95 3.65 16.21
C GLU A 172 7.71 2.98 14.85
N SER A 173 6.63 3.36 14.16
CA SER A 173 6.29 2.78 12.86
C SER A 173 7.10 3.36 11.70
N ALA A 174 7.91 4.42 11.89
CA ALA A 174 8.62 5.08 10.80
C ALA A 174 9.63 4.14 10.10
N SER A 175 10.44 3.39 10.85
CA SER A 175 11.47 2.50 10.29
C SER A 175 10.89 1.22 9.67
N VAL A 176 9.92 0.59 10.34
CA VAL A 176 9.22 -0.60 9.82
C VAL A 176 8.37 -0.24 8.60
N ASN A 177 7.82 0.98 8.55
CA ASN A 177 7.08 1.44 7.38
C ASN A 177 7.97 1.56 6.16
N GLU A 178 9.21 2.03 6.26
CA GLU A 178 10.06 2.26 5.09
C GLU A 178 10.30 0.97 4.27
N GLN A 179 10.62 -0.15 4.92
CA GLN A 179 10.79 -1.44 4.26
C GLN A 179 9.48 -1.95 3.64
N LEU A 180 8.36 -1.78 4.34
CA LEU A 180 7.05 -2.15 3.81
C LEU A 180 6.62 -1.23 2.64
N VAL A 181 6.98 0.05 2.67
CA VAL A 181 6.78 1.01 1.55
C VAL A 181 7.52 0.48 0.35
N LYS A 182 8.83 0.22 0.51
CA LYS A 182 9.69 -0.27 -0.57
C LYS A 182 9.10 -1.54 -1.17
N ALA A 183 8.81 -2.56 -0.37
CA ALA A 183 8.24 -3.82 -0.85
C ALA A 183 6.91 -3.65 -1.60
N GLU A 184 5.99 -2.80 -1.11
CA GLU A 184 4.71 -2.57 -1.78
C GLU A 184 4.84 -1.80 -3.11
N THR A 185 5.78 -0.86 -3.18
CA THR A 185 6.10 -0.12 -4.41
C THR A 185 6.78 -1.04 -5.42
N THR A 186 7.78 -1.81 -4.98
CA THR A 186 8.47 -2.79 -5.83
C THR A 186 7.49 -3.82 -6.41
N GLU A 187 6.49 -4.28 -5.65
CA GLU A 187 5.44 -5.17 -6.16
C GLU A 187 4.56 -4.53 -7.26
N ILE A 188 4.31 -3.23 -7.19
CA ILE A 188 3.60 -2.50 -8.27
C ILE A 188 4.50 -2.41 -9.50
N ASP A 189 5.77 -2.07 -9.32
CA ASP A 189 6.74 -1.94 -10.40
C ASP A 189 6.97 -3.27 -11.11
N LYS A 190 7.12 -4.37 -10.36
CA LYS A 190 7.20 -5.72 -10.90
C LYS A 190 6.00 -6.01 -11.80
N LYS A 191 4.78 -5.72 -11.35
CA LYS A 191 3.54 -5.97 -12.12
C LYS A 191 3.46 -5.16 -13.41
N LEU A 192 3.79 -3.87 -13.35
CA LEU A 192 3.79 -3.00 -14.52
C LEU A 192 4.90 -3.39 -15.50
N PHE A 193 6.09 -3.67 -14.99
CA PHE A 193 7.21 -4.14 -15.80
C PHE A 193 6.86 -5.42 -16.55
N VAL A 194 6.30 -6.45 -15.89
CA VAL A 194 5.97 -7.71 -16.57
C VAL A 194 4.77 -7.62 -17.50
N ALA A 195 3.87 -6.64 -17.29
CA ALA A 195 2.77 -6.39 -18.20
C ALA A 195 3.27 -5.84 -19.55
N ILE A 196 4.33 -5.04 -19.49
CA ILE A 196 4.98 -4.45 -20.66
C ILE A 196 6.02 -5.41 -21.26
N ASN A 197 6.82 -6.07 -20.43
CA ASN A 197 7.96 -6.91 -20.82
C ASN A 197 7.78 -8.35 -20.28
N PRO A 198 6.84 -9.14 -20.82
CA PRO A 198 6.44 -10.41 -20.23
C PRO A 198 7.51 -11.50 -20.27
N THR A 199 8.49 -11.41 -21.17
CA THR A 199 9.60 -12.37 -21.29
C THR A 199 10.89 -11.91 -20.66
N GLU A 200 10.99 -10.65 -20.25
CA GLU A 200 12.24 -10.10 -19.70
C GLU A 200 12.34 -10.39 -18.20
N PRO A 201 13.53 -10.72 -17.69
CA PRO A 201 13.76 -10.80 -16.25
C PRO A 201 13.53 -9.42 -15.63
N ILE A 202 13.07 -9.42 -14.37
CA ILE A 202 12.83 -8.17 -13.65
C ILE A 202 14.21 -7.58 -13.32
N PRO A 203 14.52 -6.35 -13.74
CA PRO A 203 15.88 -5.79 -13.64
C PRO A 203 16.16 -5.13 -12.28
N PHE A 204 15.31 -5.37 -11.29
CA PHE A 204 15.40 -4.80 -9.94
C PHE A 204 14.92 -5.84 -8.94
N ASN A 205 15.55 -5.86 -7.77
CA ASN A 205 15.24 -6.77 -6.68
C ASN A 205 14.71 -6.00 -5.45
N ASP A 206 14.24 -6.72 -4.44
CA ASP A 206 13.70 -6.09 -3.21
C ASP A 206 14.80 -5.54 -2.28
N GLN A 207 16.09 -5.71 -2.61
CA GLN A 207 17.24 -5.45 -1.75
C GLN A 207 18.16 -4.30 -2.21
N GLU A 208 18.12 -3.90 -3.48
CA GLU A 208 18.99 -2.85 -4.02
C GLU A 208 18.26 -1.52 -4.22
N ASP A 209 19.02 -0.43 -4.17
CA ASP A 209 18.52 0.91 -4.43
C ASP A 209 18.23 1.09 -5.92
N ASP A 210 17.23 1.93 -6.22
CA ASP A 210 16.51 2.08 -7.50
C ASP A 210 17.36 2.40 -8.75
N ASP A 211 18.68 2.50 -8.60
CA ASP A 211 19.62 3.07 -9.57
C ASP A 211 20.58 2.04 -10.22
N GLU A 212 20.70 0.80 -9.72
CA GLU A 212 21.48 -0.25 -10.39
C GLU A 212 20.56 -1.26 -11.08
N ILE A 213 20.46 -1.12 -12.40
CA ILE A 213 19.84 -2.11 -13.29
C ILE A 213 20.79 -3.32 -13.35
N GLU A 214 20.55 -4.36 -12.56
CA GLU A 214 21.10 -5.67 -12.89
C GLU A 214 20.38 -6.18 -14.15
N ILE A 215 21.02 -5.98 -15.32
CA ILE A 215 20.59 -6.62 -16.56
C ILE A 215 20.91 -8.11 -16.43
N GLY A 216 20.03 -8.86 -15.78
CA GLY A 216 20.02 -10.31 -15.89
C GLY A 216 19.84 -10.66 -17.37
N GLY A 217 20.88 -11.18 -18.01
CA GLY A 217 20.75 -11.66 -19.39
C GLY A 217 19.79 -12.85 -19.45
N GLY A 218 18.89 -12.89 -20.45
CA GLY A 218 18.07 -14.07 -20.77
C GLY A 218 16.57 -13.77 -20.91
N LYS A 219 15.79 -14.82 -21.21
CA LYS A 219 14.32 -14.76 -21.25
C LYS A 219 13.73 -15.63 -20.14
N VAL A 220 12.68 -15.14 -19.47
CA VAL A 220 11.91 -15.90 -18.49
C VAL A 220 11.13 -17.01 -19.20
N ASN A 221 11.24 -18.23 -18.69
CA ASN A 221 10.51 -19.37 -19.22
C ASN A 221 9.05 -19.34 -18.75
N LEU A 222 8.11 -19.33 -19.70
CA LEU A 222 6.66 -19.33 -19.46
C LEU A 222 6.05 -20.75 -19.51
N THR A 223 6.86 -21.76 -19.79
CA THR A 223 6.44 -23.16 -19.87
C THR A 223 6.58 -23.85 -18.52
N CYS A 224 5.63 -24.74 -18.21
CA CYS A 224 5.68 -25.53 -17.00
C CYS A 224 6.82 -26.56 -17.09
N PRO A 225 7.67 -26.73 -16.06
CA PRO A 225 8.75 -27.73 -16.09
C PRO A 225 8.23 -29.17 -16.12
N ILE A 226 6.96 -29.41 -15.73
CA ILE A 226 6.31 -30.73 -15.70
C ILE A 226 5.70 -31.06 -17.06
N SER A 227 4.79 -30.22 -17.57
CA SER A 227 4.08 -30.50 -18.82
C SER A 227 4.80 -30.02 -20.08
N ARG A 228 5.81 -29.14 -19.94
CA ARG A 228 6.51 -28.46 -21.04
C ARG A 228 5.61 -27.61 -21.94
N LEU A 229 4.39 -27.33 -21.48
CA LEU A 229 3.43 -26.45 -22.15
C LEU A 229 3.39 -25.09 -21.47
N ILE A 230 2.94 -24.05 -22.18
CA ILE A 230 2.66 -22.73 -21.59
C ILE A 230 1.66 -22.91 -20.44
N MET A 231 2.02 -22.38 -19.27
CA MET A 231 1.20 -22.49 -18.07
C MET A 231 -0.18 -21.83 -18.29
N LYS A 232 -1.23 -22.43 -17.72
CA LYS A 232 -2.60 -21.88 -17.73
C LYS A 232 -2.98 -21.32 -16.37
N SER A 233 -2.55 -21.99 -15.30
CA SER A 233 -2.82 -21.59 -13.92
C SER A 233 -1.54 -21.72 -13.10
N PRO A 234 -0.63 -20.73 -13.19
CA PRO A 234 0.67 -20.81 -12.55
C PRO A 234 0.55 -20.75 -11.02
N VAL A 235 1.22 -21.68 -10.35
CA VAL A 235 1.36 -21.75 -8.89
C VAL A 235 2.83 -21.85 -8.52
N LYS A 236 3.23 -21.15 -7.47
CA LYS A 236 4.61 -21.08 -6.97
C LYS A 236 4.73 -21.76 -5.62
N ASN A 237 5.82 -22.53 -5.44
CA ASN A 237 6.20 -23.04 -4.13
C ASN A 237 6.88 -21.93 -3.33
N LYS A 238 6.32 -21.53 -2.19
CA LYS A 238 6.91 -20.52 -1.30
C LYS A 238 8.34 -20.84 -0.85
N LYS A 239 8.68 -22.12 -0.71
CA LYS A 239 9.99 -22.56 -0.19
C LYS A 239 11.12 -22.38 -1.19
N CYS A 240 10.88 -22.72 -2.46
CA CYS A 240 11.92 -22.70 -3.49
C CYS A 240 11.70 -21.69 -4.62
N GLY A 241 10.56 -21.00 -4.66
CA GLY A 241 10.29 -19.96 -5.66
C GLY A 241 9.94 -20.46 -7.07
N HIS A 242 10.13 -21.73 -7.38
CA HIS A 242 9.78 -22.33 -8.69
C HIS A 242 8.26 -22.38 -8.93
N THR A 243 7.88 -22.21 -10.20
CA THR A 243 6.50 -22.05 -10.65
C THR A 243 6.08 -23.17 -11.59
N TYR A 244 4.86 -23.67 -11.40
CA TYR A 244 4.30 -24.81 -12.13
C TYR A 244 2.89 -24.50 -12.61
N ASP A 245 2.41 -25.23 -13.61
CA ASP A 245 0.98 -25.24 -13.91
C ASP A 245 0.23 -26.10 -12.88
N LYS A 246 -0.84 -25.56 -12.30
CA LYS A 246 -1.63 -26.22 -11.24
C LYS A 246 -2.15 -27.60 -11.64
N ALA A 247 -2.65 -27.76 -12.86
CA ALA A 247 -3.18 -29.03 -13.33
C ALA A 247 -2.07 -30.04 -13.59
N SER A 248 -0.92 -29.57 -14.09
CA SER A 248 0.26 -30.41 -14.29
C SER A 248 0.83 -30.91 -12.96
N LEU A 249 0.90 -30.04 -11.96
CA LEU A 249 1.38 -30.37 -10.62
C LEU A 249 0.44 -31.33 -9.87
N ALA A 250 -0.87 -31.25 -10.11
CA ALA A 250 -1.85 -32.16 -9.51
C ALA A 250 -1.65 -33.62 -9.95
N ASN A 251 -1.11 -33.84 -11.16
CA ASN A 251 -0.81 -35.16 -11.73
C ASN A 251 0.67 -35.55 -11.57
N TYR A 252 1.44 -34.77 -10.81
CA TYR A 252 2.87 -35.02 -10.64
C TYR A 252 3.10 -36.06 -9.53
N ASN A 253 3.81 -37.13 -9.88
CA ASN A 253 3.94 -38.31 -9.01
C ASN A 253 5.04 -38.20 -7.94
N SER A 254 5.81 -37.11 -7.92
CA SER A 254 6.84 -36.87 -6.90
C SER A 254 6.39 -35.77 -5.93
N SER A 255 6.83 -35.88 -4.69
CA SER A 255 6.70 -34.83 -3.67
C SER A 255 7.78 -33.76 -3.77
N ASP A 256 8.71 -33.87 -4.71
CA ASP A 256 9.90 -33.04 -4.78
C ASP A 256 9.83 -32.06 -5.96
N CYS A 257 10.40 -30.87 -5.80
CA CYS A 257 10.46 -29.88 -6.86
C CYS A 257 11.16 -30.45 -8.10
N PRO A 258 10.53 -30.44 -9.29
CA PRO A 258 11.16 -30.95 -10.52
C PRO A 258 12.41 -30.16 -10.95
N GLU A 259 12.61 -28.96 -10.40
CA GLU A 259 13.76 -28.10 -10.74
C GLU A 259 14.90 -28.19 -9.73
N CYS A 260 14.60 -28.33 -8.42
CA CYS A 260 15.64 -28.28 -7.38
C CYS A 260 15.53 -29.35 -6.29
N GLY A 261 14.57 -30.28 -6.37
CA GLY A 261 14.40 -31.35 -5.39
C GLY A 261 13.83 -30.93 -4.02
N ALA A 262 13.54 -29.63 -3.80
CA ALA A 262 12.92 -29.18 -2.55
C ALA A 262 11.50 -29.74 -2.36
N PRO A 263 11.06 -30.08 -1.14
CA PRO A 263 9.75 -30.69 -0.91
C PRO A 263 8.62 -29.74 -1.28
N ILE A 264 7.64 -30.26 -2.04
CA ILE A 264 6.39 -29.61 -2.41
C ILE A 264 5.32 -30.00 -1.41
N GLN A 265 4.79 -29.02 -0.69
CA GLN A 265 3.64 -29.19 0.19
C GLN A 265 2.47 -28.37 -0.33
N LYS A 266 1.27 -28.94 -0.37
CA LYS A 266 0.07 -28.26 -0.87
C LYS A 266 -0.23 -26.95 -0.14
N SER A 267 0.08 -26.87 1.15
CA SER A 267 -0.06 -25.66 1.97
C SER A 267 0.91 -24.53 1.60
N GLU A 268 2.03 -24.87 0.97
CA GLU A 268 3.10 -23.93 0.57
C GLU A 268 2.94 -23.43 -0.87
N LEU A 269 1.99 -24.00 -1.61
CA LEU A 269 1.66 -23.57 -2.97
C LEU A 269 0.73 -22.36 -2.93
N VAL A 270 1.13 -21.32 -3.63
CA VAL A 270 0.32 -20.11 -3.83
C VAL A 270 0.20 -19.78 -5.30
N GLU A 271 -0.87 -19.06 -5.66
CA GLU A 271 -1.01 -18.55 -7.03
C GLU A 271 0.16 -17.59 -7.36
N ASP A 272 0.79 -17.81 -8.51
CA ASP A 272 1.84 -16.92 -8.99
C ASP A 272 1.22 -15.82 -9.85
N THR A 273 0.82 -14.73 -9.18
CA THR A 273 0.16 -13.61 -9.85
C THR A 273 1.06 -12.92 -10.88
N LEU A 274 2.38 -12.89 -10.66
CA LEU A 274 3.32 -12.28 -11.61
C LEU A 274 3.46 -13.13 -12.86
N MET A 275 3.64 -14.45 -12.71
CA MET A 275 3.69 -15.36 -13.86
C MET A 275 2.36 -15.36 -14.64
N LYS A 276 1.22 -15.22 -13.95
CA LYS A 276 -0.09 -15.09 -14.59
C LYS A 276 -0.17 -13.86 -15.49
N ILE A 277 0.31 -12.71 -15.01
CA ILE A 277 0.39 -11.48 -15.81
C ILE A 277 1.34 -11.70 -17.01
N ARG A 278 2.53 -12.26 -16.79
CA ARG A 278 3.49 -12.56 -17.87
C ARG A 278 2.85 -13.37 -18.99
N ILE A 279 2.14 -14.45 -18.65
CA ILE A 279 1.50 -15.32 -19.65
C ILE A 279 0.38 -14.58 -20.40
N ALA A 280 -0.43 -13.78 -19.70
CA ALA A 280 -1.49 -13.00 -20.33
C ALA A 280 -0.93 -11.99 -21.34
N CYS A 281 0.07 -11.20 -20.92
CA CYS A 281 0.69 -10.18 -21.74
C CYS A 281 1.56 -10.77 -22.87
N TYR A 282 2.18 -11.94 -22.65
CA TYR A 282 2.86 -12.68 -23.72
C TYR A 282 1.89 -13.10 -24.82
N LYS A 283 0.72 -13.63 -24.46
CA LYS A 283 -0.33 -13.98 -25.43
C LYS A 283 -0.87 -12.77 -26.17
N ARG A 284 -0.96 -11.61 -25.50
CA ARG A 284 -1.27 -10.32 -26.16
C ARG A 284 -0.19 -10.00 -27.18
N ASP A 285 1.08 -9.97 -26.79
CA ASP A 285 2.20 -9.66 -27.69
C ASP A 285 2.24 -10.58 -28.91
N GLN A 286 2.01 -11.89 -28.74
CA GLN A 286 1.92 -12.83 -29.87
C GLN A 286 0.82 -12.45 -30.87
N LYS A 287 -0.39 -12.13 -30.38
CA LYS A 287 -1.50 -11.72 -31.26
C LYS A 287 -1.19 -10.43 -32.01
N LEU A 288 -0.53 -9.47 -31.37
CA LEU A 288 -0.15 -8.21 -32.01
C LEU A 288 0.93 -8.42 -33.07
N GLN A 289 1.91 -9.29 -32.82
CA GLN A 289 2.94 -9.65 -33.80
C GLN A 289 2.33 -10.38 -35.01
N GLU A 290 1.40 -11.30 -34.79
CA GLU A 290 0.65 -11.95 -35.86
C GLU A 290 -0.14 -10.94 -36.70
N PHE A 291 -0.86 -10.02 -36.05
CA PHE A 291 -1.59 -8.94 -36.73
C PHE A 291 -0.68 -8.08 -37.61
N HIS A 292 0.46 -7.62 -37.07
CA HIS A 292 1.44 -6.84 -37.81
C HIS A 292 1.94 -7.60 -39.04
N LYS A 293 2.33 -8.87 -38.86
CA LYS A 293 2.82 -9.71 -39.96
C LYS A 293 1.78 -9.83 -41.08
N THR A 294 0.53 -10.11 -40.75
CA THR A 294 -0.55 -10.20 -41.75
C THR A 294 -0.74 -8.89 -42.51
N LYS A 295 -0.62 -7.74 -41.85
CA LYS A 295 -0.75 -6.43 -42.51
C LYS A 295 0.39 -6.14 -43.48
N VAL A 296 1.62 -6.46 -43.08
CA VAL A 296 2.79 -6.31 -43.97
C VAL A 296 2.67 -7.23 -45.18
N ASP A 297 2.26 -8.48 -44.99
CA ASP A 297 2.08 -9.43 -46.09
C ASP A 297 0.99 -8.95 -47.08
N GLU A 298 -0.14 -8.42 -46.58
CA GLU A 298 -1.21 -7.85 -47.43
C GLU A 298 -0.76 -6.65 -48.27
N ASP A 299 0.14 -5.81 -47.75
CA ASP A 299 0.64 -4.64 -48.48
C ASP A 299 1.71 -5.02 -49.50
N ILE A 300 2.49 -6.08 -49.27
CA ILE A 300 3.41 -6.65 -50.27
C ILE A 300 2.63 -7.24 -51.45
N ASP A 301 1.54 -7.97 -51.20
CA ASP A 301 0.71 -8.57 -52.25
C ASP A 301 -0.02 -7.54 -53.15
N ARG A 302 -0.06 -6.26 -52.72
CA ARG A 302 -0.68 -5.15 -53.47
C ARG A 302 0.30 -4.38 -54.37
N LEU A 303 1.61 -4.62 -54.25
CA LEU A 303 2.67 -3.97 -55.02
C LEU A 303 3.04 -4.77 -56.28
#